data_AF-A0A285TNB2-F1
#
_entry.id   AF-A0A285TNB2-F1
#
_cell.length_a   1.000
_cell.length_b   1.000
_cell.length_c   1.000
_cell.angle_alpha   90.00
_cell.angle_beta   90.00
_cell.angle_gamma   90.00
#
_symmetry.space_group_name_H-M   'P 1'
#
loop_
_entity.id
_entity.type
_entity.pdbx_description
1 polymer ?
#
loop_
_entity_poly.entity_id
_entity_poly.type
_entity_poly.pdbx_seq_one_letter_code
_entity_poly.pdbx_strand_id
1 'polypeptide(L)'
;MFDPDILARIQFAFTISFHIIFPSFTIGLASFLFVLEALWLRTRDDAYLTLYKFWLKIFALAFGMGVVSGIVMSYQFGTNWGPFSEFTGGVLGPLMAYEVLSAFFLEAGFLGIMLFGLNRVGPKLHFTATTMVAIGTLFSAFWILSANSWMQTPTGHIIENGRAVVESWWDVVFNPSFPYRLVHMVLAAFLTTALVVGAVGAWHLLRDRENRAARIMFSMAMWMAAIVAPIQIVAGDMHGLNTLEYQPAKVAAMEGHFETQNGAPLILFGWPDMAAEETKYAVEIPKLGSMILTHDWDGRITGLKDFAPEDRPNATIVFWTFRIMVGLGLLMALLGIASLFARWRKSLYSCTWLHRFALIMGPSGFIAILARWFTTEIGRQPWVVYGLMRTSEAGSPVAPAAIAGSLAAFVIVYTIVFGVGTAYIIRAMNRDPRFAHSPKGEVLRAGSRPVADPTIPQAGE
;
A
#
# COMPACT_ATOMS: atom_id res chain seq x y z
N MET A 1 21.47 11.35 26.63
CA MET A 1 20.36 12.22 26.19
C MET A 1 19.93 11.71 24.82
N PHE A 2 18.64 11.46 24.59
CA PHE A 2 18.19 10.96 23.29
C PHE A 2 18.40 12.03 22.22
N ASP A 3 18.93 11.63 21.07
CA ASP A 3 19.12 12.49 19.90
C ASP A 3 17.74 12.92 19.36
N PRO A 4 17.43 14.24 19.29
CA PRO A 4 16.16 14.74 18.79
C PRO A 4 15.86 14.26 17.36
N ASP A 5 16.86 14.12 16.50
CA ASP A 5 16.68 13.70 15.10
C ASP A 5 16.23 12.25 15.03
N ILE A 6 16.85 11.38 15.84
CA ILE A 6 16.45 9.97 15.95
C ILE A 6 15.01 9.86 16.48
N LEU A 7 14.66 10.64 17.50
CA LEU A 7 13.30 10.65 18.05
C LEU A 7 12.26 11.12 17.02
N ALA A 8 12.55 12.19 16.27
CA ALA A 8 11.66 12.71 15.23
C ALA A 8 11.47 11.68 14.11
N ARG A 9 12.54 10.99 13.70
CA ARG A 9 12.50 9.90 12.72
C ARG A 9 11.68 8.70 13.20
N ILE A 10 11.87 8.27 14.45
CA ILE A 10 11.07 7.18 15.03
C ILE A 10 9.60 7.58 15.09
N GLN A 11 9.30 8.81 15.49
CA GLN A 11 7.93 9.31 15.56
C GLN A 11 7.27 9.34 14.19
N PHE A 12 7.96 9.87 13.17
CA PHE A 12 7.44 9.91 11.80
C PHE A 12 7.30 8.50 11.21
N ALA A 13 8.29 7.62 11.43
CA ALA A 13 8.23 6.22 10.99
C ALA A 13 7.06 5.47 11.63
N PHE A 14 6.79 5.72 12.92
CA PHE A 14 5.67 5.12 13.63
C PHE A 14 4.33 5.54 13.01
N THR A 15 4.09 6.84 12.86
CA THR A 15 2.81 7.35 12.34
C THR A 15 2.56 6.95 10.89
N ILE A 16 3.56 7.07 10.01
CA ILE A 16 3.40 6.70 8.59
C ILE A 16 3.22 5.18 8.41
N SER A 17 3.84 4.35 9.25
CA SER A 17 3.65 2.90 9.23
C SER A 17 2.22 2.51 9.54
N PHE A 18 1.58 3.16 10.52
CA PHE A 18 0.15 2.95 10.77
C PHE A 18 -0.70 3.51 9.64
N HIS A 19 -0.35 4.66 9.09
CA HIS A 19 -1.09 5.28 8.01
C HIS A 19 -1.15 4.37 6.79
N ILE A 20 -0.02 3.91 6.25
CA ILE A 20 0.03 3.23 4.95
C ILE A 20 -0.80 1.93 4.88
N ILE A 21 -1.04 1.28 6.03
CA ILE A 21 -1.87 0.07 6.12
C ILE A 21 -3.27 0.32 5.57
N PHE A 22 -3.87 1.49 5.84
CA PHE A 22 -5.28 1.73 5.50
C PHE A 22 -5.46 2.18 4.04
N PRO A 23 -4.83 3.27 3.56
CA PRO A 23 -4.74 3.62 2.15
C PRO A 23 -4.40 2.46 1.22
N SER A 24 -3.38 1.65 1.53
CA SER A 24 -3.04 0.51 0.67
C SER A 24 -4.17 -0.52 0.56
N PHE A 25 -4.93 -0.73 1.63
CA PHE A 25 -6.09 -1.61 1.60
C PHE A 25 -7.28 -0.98 0.88
N THR A 26 -7.56 0.31 1.10
CA THR A 26 -8.71 1.01 0.53
C THR A 26 -8.57 1.22 -0.98
N ILE A 27 -7.37 1.45 -1.51
CA ILE A 27 -7.11 1.54 -2.95
C ILE A 27 -7.58 0.27 -3.67
N GLY A 28 -7.15 -0.90 -3.20
CA GLY A 28 -7.57 -2.16 -3.80
C GLY A 28 -9.03 -2.52 -3.48
N LEU A 29 -9.52 -2.18 -2.29
CA LEU A 29 -10.88 -2.52 -1.89
C LEU A 29 -11.94 -1.67 -2.61
N ALA A 30 -11.67 -0.39 -2.88
CA ALA A 30 -12.53 0.45 -3.72
C ALA A 30 -12.64 -0.12 -5.14
N SER A 31 -11.52 -0.53 -5.72
CA SER A 31 -11.49 -1.20 -7.03
C SER A 31 -12.24 -2.53 -7.02
N PHE A 32 -12.13 -3.31 -5.94
CA PHE A 32 -12.88 -4.55 -5.77
C PHE A 32 -14.40 -4.31 -5.66
N LEU A 33 -14.82 -3.29 -4.91
CA LEU A 33 -16.21 -2.87 -4.79
C LEU A 33 -16.78 -2.41 -6.14
N PHE A 34 -16.02 -1.63 -6.90
CA PHE A 34 -16.38 -1.27 -8.27
C PHE A 34 -16.64 -2.50 -9.15
N VAL A 35 -15.74 -3.50 -9.13
CA VAL A 35 -15.92 -4.73 -9.91
C VAL A 35 -17.15 -5.52 -9.46
N LEU A 36 -17.37 -5.67 -8.15
CA LEU A 36 -18.54 -6.37 -7.61
C LEU A 36 -19.85 -5.69 -8.06
N GLU A 37 -19.91 -4.37 -7.98
CA GLU A 37 -21.09 -3.62 -8.40
C GLU A 37 -21.32 -3.69 -9.91
N ALA A 38 -20.25 -3.56 -10.72
CA ALA A 38 -20.31 -3.71 -12.17
C ALA A 38 -20.83 -5.11 -12.57
N LEU A 39 -20.32 -6.16 -11.92
CA LEU A 39 -20.75 -7.53 -12.15
C LEU A 39 -22.21 -7.71 -11.75
N TRP A 40 -22.64 -7.19 -10.60
CA TRP A 40 -24.05 -7.21 -10.20
C TRP A 40 -24.96 -6.49 -11.21
N LEU A 41 -24.58 -5.31 -11.70
CA LEU A 41 -25.39 -4.58 -12.68
C LEU A 41 -25.52 -5.32 -14.01
N ARG A 42 -24.46 -6.04 -14.41
CA ARG A 42 -24.40 -6.82 -15.65
C ARG A 42 -25.15 -8.15 -15.53
N THR A 43 -24.97 -8.90 -14.45
CA THR A 43 -25.50 -10.28 -14.31
C THR A 43 -26.79 -10.36 -13.52
N ARG A 44 -27.09 -9.33 -12.71
CA ARG A 44 -28.19 -9.30 -11.72
C ARG A 44 -28.14 -10.42 -10.70
N ASP A 45 -26.94 -10.92 -10.43
CA ASP A 45 -26.70 -11.95 -9.43
C ASP A 45 -26.46 -11.32 -8.04
N ASP A 46 -27.39 -11.58 -7.12
CA ASP A 46 -27.41 -11.02 -5.77
C ASP A 46 -26.22 -11.42 -4.90
N ALA A 47 -25.45 -12.45 -5.26
CA ALA A 47 -24.23 -12.78 -4.51
C ALA A 47 -23.17 -11.69 -4.65
N TYR A 48 -23.06 -11.03 -5.81
CA TYR A 48 -22.15 -9.89 -5.99
C TYR A 48 -22.59 -8.69 -5.15
N LEU A 49 -23.89 -8.40 -5.10
CA LEU A 49 -24.43 -7.32 -4.26
C LEU A 49 -24.24 -7.62 -2.77
N THR A 50 -24.40 -8.88 -2.37
CA THR A 50 -24.18 -9.33 -0.99
C THR A 50 -22.71 -9.15 -0.60
N LEU A 51 -21.78 -9.54 -1.46
CA LEU A 51 -20.36 -9.28 -1.26
C LEU A 51 -20.05 -7.78 -1.24
N TYR A 52 -20.65 -7.00 -2.14
CA TYR A 52 -20.48 -5.55 -2.17
C TYR A 52 -20.86 -4.93 -0.82
N LYS A 53 -22.05 -5.22 -0.30
CA LYS A 53 -22.53 -4.72 1.01
C LYS A 53 -21.65 -5.19 2.18
N PHE A 54 -21.14 -6.42 2.11
CA PHE A 54 -20.23 -6.96 3.12
C PHE A 54 -18.92 -6.16 3.18
N TRP A 55 -18.27 -6.00 2.02
CA TRP A 55 -16.99 -5.32 1.91
C TRP A 55 -17.11 -3.79 2.02
N LEU A 56 -18.26 -3.21 1.69
CA LEU A 56 -18.52 -1.77 1.84
C LEU A 56 -18.42 -1.32 3.30
N LYS A 57 -18.90 -2.13 4.25
CA LYS A 57 -18.79 -1.84 5.69
C LYS A 57 -17.33 -1.86 6.16
N ILE A 58 -16.57 -2.85 5.69
CA ILE A 58 -15.14 -2.98 6.00
C ILE A 58 -14.35 -1.82 5.39
N PHE A 59 -14.67 -1.47 4.14
CA PHE A 59 -14.11 -0.32 3.43
C PHE A 59 -14.35 0.97 4.20
N ALA A 60 -15.58 1.24 4.65
CA ALA A 60 -15.90 2.44 5.42
C ALA A 60 -15.06 2.56 6.70
N LEU A 61 -14.88 1.46 7.42
CA LEU A 61 -14.04 1.41 8.62
C LEU A 61 -12.57 1.70 8.27
N ALA A 62 -12.01 0.99 7.30
CA ALA A 62 -10.62 1.18 6.89
C ALA A 62 -10.37 2.60 6.36
N PHE A 63 -11.29 3.14 5.56
CA PHE A 63 -11.24 4.50 5.05
C PHE A 63 -11.19 5.53 6.17
N GLY A 64 -12.09 5.42 7.16
CA GLY A 64 -12.08 6.32 8.31
C GLY A 64 -10.75 6.29 9.09
N MET A 65 -10.16 5.11 9.28
CA MET A 65 -8.85 4.96 9.92
C MET A 65 -7.72 5.63 9.10
N GLY A 66 -7.80 5.52 7.76
CA GLY A 66 -6.88 6.19 6.84
C GLY A 66 -6.96 7.71 6.92
N VAL A 67 -8.18 8.28 6.93
CA VAL A 67 -8.39 9.73 7.05
C VAL A 67 -7.81 10.27 8.36
N VAL A 68 -8.10 9.62 9.48
CA VAL A 68 -7.62 10.07 10.80
C VAL A 68 -6.08 10.06 10.88
N SER A 69 -5.43 9.01 10.37
CA SER A 69 -3.96 8.96 10.32
C SER A 69 -3.36 9.98 9.35
N GLY A 70 -3.99 10.19 8.18
CA GLY A 70 -3.50 11.13 7.17
C GLY A 70 -3.48 12.57 7.66
N ILE A 71 -4.51 12.99 8.40
CA ILE A 71 -4.55 14.33 9.03
C ILE A 71 -3.39 14.52 10.00
N VAL A 72 -3.08 13.51 10.83
CA VAL A 72 -1.95 13.62 11.77
C VAL A 72 -0.62 13.76 11.03
N MET A 73 -0.43 12.98 9.95
CA MET A 73 0.79 13.01 9.14
C MET A 73 1.02 14.36 8.48
N SER A 74 -0.03 15.01 7.94
CA SER A 74 0.12 16.31 7.29
C SER A 74 0.63 17.39 8.25
N TYR A 75 0.18 17.38 9.51
CA TYR A 75 0.71 18.29 10.53
C TYR A 75 2.14 17.98 10.96
N GLN A 76 2.57 16.71 10.92
CA GLN A 76 3.92 16.32 11.34
C GLN A 76 5.02 16.89 10.44
N PHE A 77 4.76 17.11 9.15
CA PHE A 77 5.69 17.81 8.27
C PHE A 77 5.98 19.23 8.79
N GLY A 78 4.97 19.96 9.26
CA GLY A 78 5.15 21.31 9.79
C GLY A 78 5.77 21.36 11.19
N THR A 79 5.40 20.44 12.09
CA THR A 79 5.83 20.52 13.49
C THR A 79 7.27 20.04 13.71
N ASN A 80 7.62 18.87 13.17
CA ASN A 80 8.93 18.24 13.43
C ASN A 80 9.92 18.45 12.28
N TRP A 81 9.46 18.87 11.10
CA TRP A 81 10.27 18.97 9.88
C TRP A 81 10.15 20.36 9.23
N GLY A 82 10.29 21.42 10.04
CA GLY A 82 10.14 22.81 9.64
C GLY A 82 11.13 23.23 8.54
N PRO A 83 12.46 23.08 8.73
CA PRO A 83 13.44 23.38 7.69
C PRO A 83 13.22 22.59 6.40
N PHE A 84 12.84 21.32 6.50
CA PHE A 84 12.45 20.52 5.33
C PHE A 84 11.24 21.10 4.60
N SER A 85 10.21 21.52 5.34
CA SER A 85 9.00 22.12 4.78
C SER A 85 9.30 23.48 4.12
N GLU A 86 10.23 24.25 4.69
CA GLU A 86 10.69 25.51 4.11
C GLU A 86 11.48 25.28 2.81
N PHE A 87 12.41 24.32 2.82
CA PHE A 87 13.22 23.98 1.66
C PHE A 87 12.35 23.43 0.51
N THR A 88 11.47 22.48 0.80
CA THR A 88 10.70 21.73 -0.23
C THR A 88 9.35 22.32 -0.57
N GLY A 89 8.88 23.33 0.19
CA GLY A 89 7.50 23.83 0.12
C GLY A 89 7.09 24.30 -1.28
N GLY A 90 8.02 24.87 -2.06
CA GLY A 90 7.77 25.31 -3.44
C GLY A 90 7.48 24.17 -4.42
N VAL A 91 7.92 22.95 -4.10
CA VAL A 91 7.72 21.75 -4.93
C VAL A 91 6.66 20.82 -4.34
N LEU A 92 6.83 20.40 -3.08
CA LEU A 92 5.96 19.40 -2.45
C LEU A 92 4.60 19.97 -2.02
N GLY A 93 4.55 21.24 -1.63
CA GLY A 93 3.32 21.90 -1.19
C GLY A 93 2.21 21.81 -2.25
N PRO A 94 2.45 22.24 -3.50
CA PRO A 94 1.48 22.10 -4.58
C PRO A 94 1.07 20.65 -4.87
N LEU A 95 2.00 19.68 -4.86
CA LEU A 95 1.68 18.26 -5.10
C LEU A 95 0.73 17.71 -4.03
N MET A 96 0.99 18.03 -2.75
CA MET A 96 0.10 17.68 -1.64
C MET A 96 -1.26 18.40 -1.72
N ALA A 97 -1.28 19.66 -2.16
CA ALA A 97 -2.53 20.38 -2.37
C ALA A 97 -3.38 19.76 -3.49
N TYR A 98 -2.75 19.33 -4.60
CA TYR A 98 -3.43 18.63 -5.68
C TYR A 98 -3.99 17.27 -5.24
N GLU A 99 -3.30 16.53 -4.38
CA GLU A 99 -3.86 15.33 -3.76
C GLU A 99 -5.20 15.63 -3.08
N VAL A 100 -5.23 16.65 -2.22
CA VAL A 100 -6.46 17.02 -1.51
C VAL A 100 -7.54 17.43 -2.49
N LEU A 101 -7.24 18.37 -3.40
CA LEU A 101 -8.22 18.99 -4.29
C LEU A 101 -8.79 18.03 -5.35
N SER A 102 -7.97 17.12 -5.88
CA SER A 102 -8.37 16.25 -6.99
C SER A 102 -8.76 14.84 -6.56
N ALA A 103 -8.14 14.29 -5.50
CA ALA A 103 -8.42 12.94 -5.02
C ALA A 103 -9.33 12.96 -3.79
N PHE A 104 -8.95 13.62 -2.69
CA PHE A 104 -9.74 13.56 -1.45
C PHE A 104 -11.12 14.19 -1.60
N PHE A 105 -11.24 15.33 -2.29
CA PHE A 105 -12.55 15.93 -2.56
C PHE A 105 -13.42 15.03 -3.45
N LEU A 106 -12.82 14.34 -4.43
CA LEU A 106 -13.53 13.40 -5.28
C LEU A 106 -14.02 12.20 -4.45
N GLU A 107 -13.16 11.61 -3.64
CA GLU A 107 -13.52 10.52 -2.74
C GLU A 107 -14.60 10.95 -1.74
N ALA A 108 -14.36 12.00 -0.96
CA ALA A 108 -15.27 12.46 0.09
C ALA A 108 -16.64 12.88 -0.47
N GLY A 109 -16.66 13.53 -1.64
CA GLY A 109 -17.89 13.96 -2.31
C GLY A 109 -18.79 12.79 -2.73
N PHE A 110 -18.20 11.71 -3.24
CA PHE A 110 -18.96 10.54 -3.71
C PHE A 110 -19.11 9.43 -2.66
N LEU A 111 -18.27 9.41 -1.62
CA LEU A 111 -18.28 8.40 -0.57
C LEU A 111 -19.63 8.34 0.14
N GLY A 112 -20.25 9.48 0.44
CA GLY A 112 -21.58 9.50 1.08
C GLY A 112 -22.65 8.78 0.25
N ILE A 113 -22.60 8.94 -1.08
CA ILE A 113 -23.50 8.24 -2.01
C ILE A 113 -23.15 6.75 -2.07
N MET A 114 -21.87 6.40 -2.13
CA MET A 114 -21.41 5.01 -2.15
C MET A 114 -21.81 4.25 -0.87
N LEU A 115 -21.77 4.90 0.30
CA LEU A 115 -22.08 4.27 1.59
C LEU A 115 -23.58 4.17 1.86
N PHE A 116 -24.35 5.20 1.53
CA PHE A 116 -25.75 5.33 1.97
C PHE A 116 -26.75 5.44 0.81
N GLY A 117 -26.28 5.55 -0.42
CA GLY A 117 -27.08 5.84 -1.60
C GLY A 117 -27.74 4.61 -2.24
N LEU A 118 -27.35 3.38 -1.88
CA LEU A 118 -27.80 2.16 -2.58
C LEU A 118 -29.33 2.04 -2.70
N ASN A 119 -30.07 2.48 -1.70
CA ASN A 119 -31.55 2.49 -1.68
C ASN A 119 -32.16 3.89 -1.84
N ARG A 120 -31.34 4.93 -2.03
CA ARG A 120 -31.77 6.34 -2.10
C ARG A 120 -31.57 6.96 -3.47
N VAL A 121 -30.62 6.46 -4.26
CA VAL A 121 -30.33 6.94 -5.61
C VAL A 121 -30.50 5.80 -6.63
N GLY A 122 -30.64 6.16 -7.90
CA GLY A 122 -30.74 5.17 -8.98
C GLY A 122 -29.43 4.35 -9.11
N PRO A 123 -29.50 3.09 -9.60
CA PRO A 123 -28.34 2.20 -9.70
C PRO A 123 -27.18 2.79 -10.52
N LYS A 124 -27.47 3.58 -11.56
CA LYS A 124 -26.45 4.27 -12.36
C LYS A 124 -25.68 5.31 -11.55
N LEU A 125 -26.38 6.11 -10.75
CA LEU A 125 -25.76 7.16 -9.94
C LEU A 125 -24.92 6.56 -8.82
N HIS A 126 -25.42 5.49 -8.18
CA HIS A 126 -24.66 4.76 -7.18
C HIS A 126 -23.37 4.17 -7.79
N PHE A 127 -23.46 3.52 -8.96
CA PHE A 127 -22.28 2.98 -9.64
C PHE A 127 -21.29 4.07 -10.06
N THR A 128 -21.76 5.22 -10.53
CA THR A 128 -20.89 6.38 -10.79
C THR A 128 -20.16 6.80 -9.51
N ALA A 129 -20.85 6.86 -8.37
CA ALA A 129 -20.22 7.20 -7.10
C ALA A 129 -19.12 6.19 -6.71
N THR A 130 -19.41 4.89 -6.78
CA THR A 130 -18.41 3.83 -6.55
C THR A 130 -17.21 3.95 -7.48
N THR A 131 -17.47 4.27 -8.76
CA THR A 131 -16.40 4.48 -9.76
C THR A 131 -15.54 5.69 -9.41
N MET A 132 -16.14 6.82 -9.02
CA MET A 132 -15.41 8.03 -8.63
C MET A 132 -14.57 7.81 -7.38
N VAL A 133 -15.08 7.05 -6.40
CA VAL A 133 -14.29 6.69 -5.21
C VAL A 133 -13.10 5.79 -5.61
N ALA A 134 -13.31 4.78 -6.46
CA ALA A 134 -12.21 3.91 -6.91
C ALA A 134 -11.13 4.68 -7.67
N ILE A 135 -11.53 5.57 -8.59
CA ILE A 135 -10.61 6.44 -9.34
C ILE A 135 -9.90 7.44 -8.41
N GLY A 136 -10.63 8.03 -7.46
CA GLY A 136 -10.08 8.96 -6.47
C GLY A 136 -8.93 8.33 -5.69
N THR A 137 -9.10 7.09 -5.20
CA THR A 137 -8.04 6.41 -4.44
C THR A 137 -6.78 6.17 -5.26
N LEU A 138 -6.89 5.95 -6.57
CA LEU A 138 -5.75 5.84 -7.48
C LEU A 138 -5.09 7.21 -7.74
N PHE A 139 -5.87 8.29 -7.82
CA PHE A 139 -5.32 9.64 -7.93
C PHE A 139 -4.63 10.10 -6.64
N SER A 140 -5.10 9.71 -5.46
CA SER A 140 -4.36 9.96 -4.22
C SER A 140 -3.00 9.27 -4.25
N ALA A 141 -2.96 7.99 -4.62
CA ALA A 141 -1.71 7.26 -4.81
C ALA A 141 -0.77 7.93 -5.83
N PHE A 142 -1.32 8.47 -6.93
CA PHE A 142 -0.56 9.21 -7.93
C PHE A 142 0.15 10.43 -7.33
N TRP A 143 -0.58 11.32 -6.65
CA TRP A 143 -0.01 12.57 -6.15
C TRP A 143 0.98 12.37 -5.01
N ILE A 144 0.65 11.50 -4.04
CA ILE A 144 1.54 11.24 -2.91
C ILE A 144 2.83 10.53 -3.35
N LEU A 145 2.74 9.62 -4.33
CA LEU A 145 3.93 8.98 -4.87
C LEU A 145 4.71 9.89 -5.79
N SER A 146 4.09 10.82 -6.51
CA SER A 146 4.82 11.84 -7.25
C SER A 146 5.69 12.66 -6.29
N ALA A 147 5.08 13.18 -5.21
CA ALA A 147 5.78 13.93 -4.16
C ALA A 147 6.94 13.13 -3.54
N ASN A 148 6.67 11.91 -3.07
CA ASN A 148 7.70 11.08 -2.46
C ASN A 148 8.76 10.58 -3.47
N SER A 149 8.44 10.44 -4.76
CA SER A 149 9.42 10.06 -5.81
C SER A 149 10.32 11.21 -6.18
N TRP A 150 9.81 12.43 -6.16
CA TRP A 150 10.67 13.60 -6.30
C TRP A 150 11.72 13.66 -5.18
N MET A 151 11.37 13.30 -3.94
CA MET A 151 12.36 13.20 -2.85
C MET A 151 13.43 12.11 -3.07
N GLN A 152 13.17 11.11 -3.92
CA GLN A 152 14.13 10.05 -4.26
C GLN A 152 14.99 10.44 -5.47
N THR A 153 14.39 11.01 -6.51
CA THR A 153 15.07 11.39 -7.75
C THR A 153 14.66 12.82 -8.13
N PRO A 154 15.18 13.84 -7.42
CA PRO A 154 14.71 15.22 -7.61
C PRO A 154 15.17 15.77 -8.96
N THR A 155 14.21 16.21 -9.77
CA THR A 155 14.40 16.78 -11.12
C THR A 155 13.45 17.97 -11.33
N GLY A 156 13.69 18.77 -12.37
CA GLY A 156 12.80 19.89 -12.75
C GLY A 156 12.72 21.03 -11.72
N HIS A 157 13.77 21.22 -10.92
CA HIS A 157 13.82 22.22 -9.86
C HIS A 157 15.11 23.04 -9.94
N ILE A 158 15.03 24.26 -9.42
CA ILE A 158 16.18 25.14 -9.15
C ILE A 158 16.19 25.50 -7.66
N ILE A 159 17.36 25.87 -7.13
CA ILE A 159 17.48 26.35 -5.76
C ILE A 159 17.59 27.87 -5.78
N GLU A 160 16.55 28.53 -5.28
CA GLU A 160 16.49 29.99 -5.13
C GLU A 160 16.35 30.36 -3.66
N ASN A 161 17.24 31.23 -3.15
CA ASN A 161 17.22 31.68 -1.76
C ASN A 161 17.16 30.53 -0.73
N GLY A 162 17.86 29.42 -1.01
CA GLY A 162 17.88 28.24 -0.14
C GLY A 162 16.58 27.43 -0.15
N ARG A 163 15.72 27.59 -1.16
CA ARG A 163 14.48 26.82 -1.34
C ARG A 163 14.43 26.18 -2.72
N ALA A 164 13.88 24.97 -2.80
CA ALA A 164 13.58 24.31 -4.06
C ALA A 164 12.34 24.95 -4.70
N VAL A 165 12.51 25.46 -5.92
CA VAL A 165 11.46 26.05 -6.75
C VAL A 165 11.34 25.25 -8.04
N VAL A 166 10.12 25.08 -8.53
CA VAL A 166 9.85 24.31 -9.75
C VAL A 166 10.25 25.09 -10.98
N GLU A 167 11.10 24.48 -11.81
CA GLU A 167 11.40 24.93 -13.16
C GLU A 167 10.48 24.25 -14.19
N SER A 168 10.22 22.95 -13.99
CA SER A 168 9.38 22.13 -14.87
C SER A 168 8.46 21.22 -14.06
N TRP A 169 7.15 21.51 -14.06
CA TRP A 169 6.16 20.67 -13.40
C TRP A 169 6.11 19.25 -13.98
N TRP A 170 6.36 19.11 -15.28
CA TRP A 170 6.38 17.80 -15.91
C TRP A 170 7.50 16.92 -15.34
N ASP A 171 8.71 17.47 -15.21
CA ASP A 171 9.87 16.72 -14.71
C ASP A 171 9.83 16.52 -13.18
N VAL A 172 9.13 17.40 -12.45
CA VAL A 172 8.84 17.20 -11.03
C VAL A 172 7.85 16.05 -10.85
N VAL A 173 6.73 16.09 -11.60
CA VAL A 173 5.65 15.11 -11.44
C VAL A 173 6.08 13.74 -11.93
N PHE A 174 6.63 13.67 -13.14
CA PHE A 174 7.12 12.46 -13.81
C PHE A 174 8.63 12.30 -13.69
N ASN A 175 9.15 12.53 -12.48
CA ASN A 175 10.56 12.29 -12.16
C ASN A 175 10.97 10.82 -12.43
N PRO A 176 12.27 10.53 -12.61
CA PRO A 176 12.72 9.24 -13.15
C PRO A 176 12.20 7.99 -12.42
N SER A 177 12.06 8.06 -11.09
CA SER A 177 11.58 6.92 -10.31
C SER A 177 10.06 6.81 -10.22
N PHE A 178 9.31 7.88 -10.52
CA PHE A 178 7.86 7.94 -10.30
C PHE A 178 7.06 6.84 -11.01
N PRO A 179 7.21 6.59 -12.33
CA PRO A 179 6.38 5.61 -13.02
C PRO A 179 6.52 4.19 -12.44
N TYR A 180 7.76 3.78 -12.15
CA TYR A 180 8.06 2.48 -11.54
C TYR A 180 7.47 2.37 -10.14
N ARG A 181 7.60 3.44 -9.34
CA ARG A 181 7.10 3.48 -7.96
C ARG A 181 5.58 3.46 -7.90
N LEU A 182 4.91 4.18 -8.81
CA LEU A 182 3.45 4.18 -8.94
C LEU A 182 2.93 2.78 -9.29
N VAL A 183 3.45 2.19 -10.36
CA VAL A 183 3.04 0.84 -10.81
C VAL A 183 3.28 -0.17 -9.69
N HIS A 184 4.47 -0.19 -9.11
CA HIS A 184 4.82 -1.15 -8.05
C HIS A 184 3.94 -1.00 -6.80
N MET A 185 3.59 0.23 -6.40
CA MET A 185 2.77 0.46 -5.20
C MET A 185 1.29 0.15 -5.44
N VAL A 186 0.73 0.51 -6.60
CA VAL A 186 -0.67 0.20 -6.94
C VAL A 186 -0.89 -1.31 -7.07
N LEU A 187 0.04 -2.03 -7.73
CA LEU A 187 -0.02 -3.49 -7.79
C LEU A 187 0.09 -4.12 -6.38
N ALA A 188 0.94 -3.57 -5.51
CA ALA A 188 1.07 -4.04 -4.13
C ALA A 188 -0.20 -3.81 -3.31
N ALA A 189 -0.89 -2.69 -3.51
CA ALA A 189 -2.19 -2.41 -2.91
C ALA A 189 -3.25 -3.42 -3.38
N PHE A 190 -3.34 -3.68 -4.69
CA PHE A 190 -4.26 -4.68 -5.24
C PHE A 190 -3.97 -6.09 -4.73
N LEU A 191 -2.70 -6.47 -4.65
CA LEU A 191 -2.28 -7.77 -4.13
C LEU A 191 -2.59 -7.88 -2.64
N THR A 192 -2.37 -6.82 -1.86
CA THR A 192 -2.73 -6.76 -0.43
C THR A 192 -4.22 -6.97 -0.23
N THR A 193 -5.08 -6.25 -0.96
CA THR A 193 -6.52 -6.47 -0.91
C THR A 193 -6.88 -7.89 -1.33
N ALA A 194 -6.27 -8.44 -2.39
CA ALA A 194 -6.52 -9.81 -2.82
C ALA A 194 -6.18 -10.84 -1.73
N LEU A 195 -5.08 -10.65 -1.00
CA LEU A 195 -4.69 -11.55 0.10
C LEU A 195 -5.66 -11.46 1.26
N VAL A 196 -6.11 -10.27 1.63
CA VAL A 196 -7.12 -10.08 2.69
C VAL A 196 -8.46 -10.70 2.28
N VAL A 197 -8.96 -10.38 1.09
CA VAL A 197 -10.21 -10.93 0.54
C VAL A 197 -10.12 -12.45 0.39
N GLY A 198 -8.97 -12.97 -0.05
CA GLY A 198 -8.68 -14.39 -0.19
C GLY A 198 -8.60 -15.10 1.15
N ALA A 199 -7.98 -14.51 2.16
CA ALA A 199 -7.92 -15.05 3.51
C ALA A 199 -9.32 -15.13 4.16
N VAL A 200 -10.13 -14.09 3.99
CA VAL A 200 -11.53 -14.09 4.45
C VAL A 200 -12.36 -15.12 3.68
N GLY A 201 -12.20 -15.20 2.36
CA GLY A 201 -12.76 -16.26 1.51
C GLY A 201 -12.43 -17.67 2.03
N ALA A 202 -11.14 -17.91 2.26
CA ALA A 202 -10.63 -19.18 2.75
C ALA A 202 -11.16 -19.53 4.16
N TRP A 203 -11.20 -18.55 5.06
CA TRP A 203 -11.74 -18.72 6.41
C TRP A 203 -13.19 -19.22 6.40
N HIS A 204 -14.02 -18.62 5.56
CA HIS A 204 -15.41 -19.03 5.41
C HIS A 204 -15.54 -20.40 4.71
N LEU A 205 -14.72 -20.68 3.69
CA LEU A 205 -14.71 -22.00 3.02
C LEU A 205 -14.23 -23.15 3.92
N LEU A 206 -13.35 -22.88 4.89
CA LEU A 206 -12.92 -23.86 5.89
C LEU A 206 -14.06 -24.27 6.83
N ARG A 207 -15.08 -23.43 7.00
CA ARG A 207 -16.26 -23.69 7.85
C ARG A 207 -17.46 -24.20 7.05
N ASP A 208 -17.73 -23.57 5.91
CA ASP A 208 -18.83 -23.89 5.03
C ASP A 208 -18.36 -23.81 3.58
N ARG A 209 -18.07 -24.98 3.00
CA ARG A 209 -17.60 -25.10 1.61
C ARG A 209 -18.67 -24.71 0.60
N GLU A 210 -19.95 -24.75 0.94
CA GLU A 210 -21.07 -24.41 0.06
C GLU A 210 -21.39 -22.91 0.06
N ASN A 211 -20.72 -22.11 0.90
CA ASN A 211 -20.91 -20.67 0.92
C ASN A 211 -20.51 -20.03 -0.42
N ARG A 212 -21.51 -19.71 -1.23
CA ARG A 212 -21.35 -19.14 -2.57
C ARG A 212 -20.61 -17.81 -2.58
N ALA A 213 -20.90 -16.93 -1.62
CA ALA A 213 -20.20 -15.65 -1.49
C ALA A 213 -18.71 -15.87 -1.19
N ALA A 214 -18.38 -16.82 -0.31
CA ALA A 214 -17.00 -17.22 -0.03
C ALA A 214 -16.29 -17.80 -1.26
N ARG A 215 -16.96 -18.66 -2.04
CA ARG A 215 -16.42 -19.19 -3.31
C ARG A 215 -16.07 -18.08 -4.30
N ILE A 216 -16.97 -17.10 -4.48
CA ILE A 216 -16.76 -15.98 -5.41
C ILE A 216 -15.56 -15.14 -4.98
N MET A 217 -15.56 -14.64 -3.74
CA MET A 217 -14.47 -13.76 -3.28
C MET A 217 -13.13 -14.48 -3.23
N PHE A 218 -13.11 -15.75 -2.82
CA PHE A 218 -11.89 -16.57 -2.86
C PHE A 218 -11.38 -16.75 -4.30
N SER A 219 -12.26 -17.09 -5.25
CA SER A 219 -11.85 -17.29 -6.64
C SER A 219 -11.34 -15.99 -7.29
N MET A 220 -11.98 -14.85 -7.02
CA MET A 220 -11.53 -13.53 -7.51
C MET A 220 -10.15 -13.16 -6.93
N ALA A 221 -9.95 -13.33 -5.63
CA ALA A 221 -8.67 -13.10 -4.97
C ALA A 221 -7.55 -13.99 -5.53
N MET A 222 -7.83 -15.28 -5.74
CA MET A 222 -6.85 -16.22 -6.29
C MET A 222 -6.46 -15.88 -7.74
N TRP A 223 -7.41 -15.41 -8.56
CA TRP A 223 -7.08 -14.90 -9.89
C TRP A 223 -6.22 -13.65 -9.83
N MET A 224 -6.53 -12.73 -8.92
CA MET A 224 -5.71 -11.53 -8.71
C MET A 224 -4.29 -11.91 -8.30
N ALA A 225 -4.11 -12.82 -7.34
CA ALA A 225 -2.80 -13.30 -6.92
C ALA A 225 -2.04 -13.98 -8.08
N ALA A 226 -2.72 -14.83 -8.86
CA ALA A 226 -2.11 -15.55 -9.98
C ALA A 226 -1.60 -14.65 -11.11
N ILE A 227 -2.22 -13.47 -11.31
CA ILE A 227 -1.86 -12.53 -12.38
C ILE A 227 -0.98 -11.40 -11.85
N VAL A 228 -1.38 -10.76 -10.76
CA VAL A 228 -0.71 -9.57 -10.24
C VAL A 228 0.62 -9.90 -9.55
N ALA A 229 0.76 -11.05 -8.88
CA ALA A 229 2.04 -11.36 -8.22
C ALA A 229 3.21 -11.54 -9.21
N PRO A 230 3.05 -12.23 -10.36
CA PRO A 230 4.08 -12.22 -11.40
C PRO A 230 4.40 -10.83 -11.96
N ILE A 231 3.37 -10.02 -12.23
CA ILE A 231 3.56 -8.64 -12.72
C ILE A 231 4.27 -7.78 -11.68
N GLN A 232 3.95 -7.95 -10.39
CA GLN A 232 4.60 -7.29 -9.26
C GLN A 232 6.10 -7.60 -9.23
N ILE A 233 6.49 -8.85 -9.48
CA ILE A 233 7.90 -9.27 -9.51
C ILE A 233 8.63 -8.57 -10.66
N VAL A 234 8.04 -8.55 -11.85
CA VAL A 234 8.63 -7.85 -13.01
C VAL A 234 8.72 -6.34 -12.78
N ALA A 235 7.67 -5.72 -12.23
CA ALA A 235 7.69 -4.31 -11.87
C ALA A 235 8.74 -4.00 -10.78
N GLY A 236 8.97 -4.95 -9.87
CA GLY A 236 10.02 -4.91 -8.86
C GLY A 236 11.42 -4.90 -9.46
N ASP A 237 11.67 -5.81 -10.41
CA ASP A 237 12.93 -5.89 -11.15
C ASP A 237 13.22 -4.57 -11.89
N MET A 238 12.27 -4.08 -12.69
CA MET A 238 12.41 -2.80 -13.40
C MET A 238 12.65 -1.62 -12.45
N HIS A 239 11.98 -1.60 -11.30
CA HIS A 239 12.21 -0.57 -10.30
C HIS A 239 13.59 -0.69 -9.65
N GLY A 240 14.08 -1.93 -9.45
CA GLY A 240 15.44 -2.21 -8.97
C GLY A 240 16.51 -1.66 -9.91
N LEU A 241 16.36 -1.85 -11.22
CA LEU A 241 17.26 -1.30 -12.24
C LEU A 241 17.30 0.23 -12.23
N ASN A 242 16.12 0.88 -12.15
CA ASN A 242 16.06 2.33 -11.99
C ASN A 242 16.75 2.79 -10.68
N THR A 243 16.59 2.04 -9.60
CA THR A 243 17.27 2.36 -8.33
C THR A 243 18.77 2.16 -8.43
N LEU A 244 19.24 1.17 -9.19
CA LEU A 244 20.67 0.95 -9.43
C LEU A 244 21.30 2.13 -10.17
N GLU A 245 20.59 2.70 -11.15
CA GLU A 245 21.04 3.87 -11.91
C GLU A 245 21.13 5.13 -11.04
N TYR A 246 20.07 5.45 -10.29
CA TYR A 246 19.99 6.74 -9.58
C TYR A 246 20.49 6.70 -8.13
N GLN A 247 20.42 5.54 -7.47
CA GLN A 247 20.78 5.36 -6.06
C GLN A 247 21.55 4.04 -5.82
N PRO A 248 22.74 3.86 -6.43
CA PRO A 248 23.49 2.60 -6.34
C PRO A 248 23.85 2.19 -4.91
N ALA A 249 24.11 3.14 -4.00
CA ALA A 249 24.36 2.86 -2.59
C ALA A 249 23.17 2.15 -1.90
N LYS A 250 21.94 2.48 -2.31
CA LYS A 250 20.73 1.81 -1.81
C LYS A 250 20.69 0.36 -2.27
N VAL A 251 21.01 0.09 -3.54
CA VAL A 251 21.04 -1.29 -4.06
C VAL A 251 22.17 -2.10 -3.43
N ALA A 252 23.35 -1.52 -3.25
CA ALA A 252 24.46 -2.16 -2.54
C ALA A 252 24.06 -2.56 -1.10
N ALA A 253 23.31 -1.69 -0.41
CA ALA A 253 22.74 -1.99 0.90
C ALA A 253 21.62 -3.03 0.88
N MET A 254 20.77 -3.06 -0.16
CA MET A 254 19.76 -4.11 -0.35
C MET A 254 20.42 -5.46 -0.52
N GLU A 255 21.46 -5.58 -1.33
CA GLU A 255 22.16 -6.84 -1.56
C GLU A 255 23.10 -7.22 -0.42
N GLY A 256 23.62 -6.25 0.33
CA GLY A 256 24.63 -6.47 1.37
C GLY A 256 26.05 -6.56 0.80
N HIS A 257 26.31 -5.93 -0.34
CA HIS A 257 27.64 -5.88 -0.94
C HIS A 257 28.43 -4.69 -0.43
N PHE A 258 29.52 -4.95 0.30
CA PHE A 258 30.45 -3.92 0.73
C PHE A 258 31.54 -3.66 -0.31
N GLU A 259 32.04 -4.70 -0.97
CA GLU A 259 33.06 -4.59 -2.01
C GLU A 259 32.44 -4.51 -3.41
N THR A 260 33.06 -3.74 -4.29
CA THR A 260 32.69 -3.68 -5.71
C THR A 260 33.24 -4.89 -6.44
N GLN A 261 32.38 -5.59 -7.19
CA GLN A 261 32.76 -6.82 -7.88
C GLN A 261 32.00 -7.03 -9.18
N ASN A 262 32.63 -7.76 -10.12
CA ASN A 262 31.99 -8.27 -11.33
C ASN A 262 31.39 -9.65 -11.00
N GLY A 263 30.18 -9.93 -11.50
CA GLY A 263 29.50 -11.19 -11.22
C GLY A 263 29.17 -11.39 -9.74
N ALA A 264 28.60 -10.36 -9.10
CA ALA A 264 28.22 -10.38 -7.70
C ALA A 264 27.20 -11.49 -7.40
N PRO A 265 27.36 -12.23 -6.28
CA PRO A 265 26.42 -13.25 -5.88
C PRO A 265 25.11 -12.64 -5.37
N LEU A 266 24.01 -13.39 -5.47
CA LEU A 266 22.80 -13.06 -4.72
C LEU A 266 22.98 -13.57 -3.28
N ILE A 267 23.03 -12.68 -2.31
CA ILE A 267 23.13 -13.06 -0.89
C ILE A 267 21.73 -13.40 -0.37
N LEU A 268 21.39 -14.68 -0.21
CA LEU A 268 20.08 -15.09 0.30
C LEU A 268 19.90 -14.76 1.79
N PHE A 269 20.92 -15.10 2.58
CA PHE A 269 20.97 -14.86 4.02
C PHE A 269 22.34 -14.34 4.41
N GLY A 270 22.40 -13.50 5.43
CA GLY A 270 23.63 -12.90 5.92
C GLY A 270 23.33 -11.82 6.94
N TRP A 271 24.38 -11.29 7.57
CA TRP A 271 24.29 -10.18 8.49
C TRP A 271 25.24 -9.07 8.04
N PRO A 272 24.75 -8.05 7.32
CA PRO A 272 25.55 -6.89 6.97
C PRO A 272 25.95 -6.14 8.24
N ASP A 273 27.25 -6.13 8.55
CA ASP A 273 27.81 -5.45 9.70
C ASP A 273 28.46 -4.15 9.22
N MET A 274 27.80 -3.02 9.52
CA MET A 274 28.28 -1.70 9.12
C MET A 274 29.61 -1.32 9.79
N ALA A 275 29.91 -1.86 10.96
CA ALA A 275 31.15 -1.53 11.69
C ALA A 275 32.34 -2.36 11.18
N ALA A 276 32.10 -3.63 10.83
CA ALA A 276 33.12 -4.48 10.22
C ALA A 276 33.24 -4.26 8.70
N GLU A 277 32.30 -3.52 8.09
CA GLU A 277 32.18 -3.29 6.64
C GLU A 277 32.21 -4.59 5.81
N GLU A 278 31.51 -5.61 6.30
CA GLU A 278 31.39 -6.91 5.65
C GLU A 278 30.01 -7.54 5.94
N THR A 279 29.59 -8.48 5.09
CA THR A 279 28.39 -9.28 5.34
C THR A 279 28.79 -10.63 5.92
N LYS A 280 28.50 -10.83 7.21
CA LYS A 280 28.84 -12.03 7.96
C LYS A 280 27.85 -13.16 7.68
N TYR A 281 28.31 -14.41 7.76
CA TYR A 281 27.47 -15.62 7.64
C TYR A 281 26.68 -15.69 6.33
N ALA A 282 27.27 -15.20 5.23
CA ALA A 282 26.62 -15.10 3.94
C ALA A 282 26.31 -16.49 3.33
N VAL A 283 25.08 -16.68 2.89
CA VAL A 283 24.62 -17.79 2.06
C VAL A 283 24.32 -17.23 0.69
N GLU A 284 25.11 -17.65 -0.30
CA GLU A 284 25.20 -16.95 -1.59
C GLU A 284 24.90 -17.88 -2.76
N ILE A 285 24.24 -17.33 -3.79
CA ILE A 285 24.16 -17.96 -5.10
C ILE A 285 25.08 -17.20 -6.05
N PRO A 286 26.18 -17.82 -6.54
CA PRO A 286 27.16 -17.16 -7.41
C PRO A 286 26.53 -16.52 -8.65
N LYS A 287 26.98 -15.31 -8.98
CA LYS A 287 26.60 -14.48 -10.15
C LYS A 287 25.11 -14.12 -10.32
N LEU A 288 24.22 -14.66 -9.49
CA LEU A 288 22.79 -14.40 -9.62
C LEU A 288 22.42 -12.95 -9.29
N GLY A 289 23.15 -12.30 -8.38
CA GLY A 289 22.95 -10.89 -8.04
C GLY A 289 23.21 -9.98 -9.24
N SER A 290 24.33 -10.18 -9.94
CA SER A 290 24.61 -9.49 -11.22
C SER A 290 23.56 -9.77 -12.27
N MET A 291 23.14 -11.03 -12.46
CA MET A 291 22.10 -11.35 -13.44
C MET A 291 20.78 -10.64 -13.14
N ILE A 292 20.36 -10.52 -11.88
CA ILE A 292 19.13 -9.82 -11.53
C ILE A 292 19.28 -8.30 -11.72
N LEU A 293 20.37 -7.71 -11.22
CA LEU A 293 20.52 -6.26 -11.16
C LEU A 293 21.08 -5.62 -12.43
N THR A 294 21.69 -6.40 -13.32
CA THR A 294 22.29 -5.89 -14.55
C THR A 294 21.83 -6.64 -15.81
N HIS A 295 21.08 -7.73 -15.64
CA HIS A 295 20.74 -8.67 -16.72
C HIS A 295 21.96 -9.24 -17.47
N ASP A 296 23.12 -9.23 -16.81
CA ASP A 296 24.39 -9.81 -17.27
C ASP A 296 25.03 -10.60 -16.11
N TRP A 297 25.51 -11.81 -16.39
CA TRP A 297 26.16 -12.67 -15.40
C TRP A 297 27.46 -12.08 -14.85
N ASP A 298 28.16 -11.27 -15.63
CA ASP A 298 29.43 -10.64 -15.23
C ASP A 298 29.29 -9.12 -15.04
N GLY A 299 28.07 -8.61 -14.99
CA GLY A 299 27.79 -7.19 -14.75
C GLY A 299 28.41 -6.70 -13.44
N ARG A 300 28.96 -5.48 -13.48
CA ARG A 300 29.61 -4.84 -12.33
C ARG A 300 28.57 -4.24 -11.39
N ILE A 301 28.64 -4.58 -10.11
CA ILE A 301 27.83 -3.97 -9.04
C ILE A 301 28.76 -3.20 -8.11
N THR A 302 28.45 -1.92 -7.91
CA THR A 302 29.15 -1.04 -6.98
C THR A 302 28.81 -1.43 -5.54
N GLY A 303 29.83 -1.67 -4.72
CA GLY A 303 29.71 -1.97 -3.30
C GLY A 303 29.65 -0.72 -2.43
N LEU A 304 29.25 -0.88 -1.17
CA LEU A 304 29.13 0.24 -0.23
C LEU A 304 30.45 0.98 0.05
N LYS A 305 31.60 0.31 -0.04
CA LYS A 305 32.91 0.92 0.25
C LYS A 305 33.34 1.98 -0.76
N ASP A 306 32.76 1.97 -1.95
CA ASP A 306 33.00 3.00 -2.97
C ASP A 306 32.30 4.34 -2.63
N PHE A 307 31.41 4.36 -1.63
CA PHE A 307 30.75 5.57 -1.12
C PHE A 307 31.40 6.01 0.19
N ALA A 308 31.38 7.31 0.49
CA ALA A 308 31.84 7.83 1.79
C ALA A 308 31.00 7.24 2.95
N PRO A 309 31.59 6.87 4.10
CA PRO A 309 30.86 6.26 5.22
C PRO A 309 29.59 7.02 5.66
N GLU A 310 29.64 8.34 5.65
CA GLU A 310 28.54 9.24 6.00
C GLU A 310 27.38 9.24 4.97
N ASP A 311 27.62 8.76 3.75
CA ASP A 311 26.64 8.71 2.66
C ASP A 311 26.01 7.32 2.49
N ARG A 312 26.45 6.34 3.27
CA ARG A 312 25.95 4.96 3.20
C ARG A 312 24.65 4.83 3.99
N PRO A 313 23.58 4.27 3.40
CA PRO A 313 22.41 3.87 4.18
C PRO A 313 22.76 2.71 5.12
N ASN A 314 21.92 2.49 6.14
CA ASN A 314 22.08 1.35 7.05
C ASN A 314 21.76 0.03 6.32
N ALA A 315 22.81 -0.68 5.88
CA ALA A 315 22.67 -1.92 5.12
C ALA A 315 21.96 -3.02 5.91
N THR A 316 22.18 -3.12 7.22
CA THR A 316 21.56 -4.18 8.04
C THR A 316 20.03 -4.13 7.97
N ILE A 317 19.44 -2.95 8.11
CA ILE A 317 17.98 -2.80 8.06
C ILE A 317 17.46 -2.97 6.62
N VAL A 318 18.13 -2.33 5.65
CA VAL A 318 17.71 -2.35 4.24
C VAL A 318 17.76 -3.78 3.68
N PHE A 319 18.82 -4.54 3.98
CA PHE A 319 18.99 -5.93 3.58
C PHE A 319 17.85 -6.84 4.03
N TRP A 320 17.48 -6.77 5.32
CA TRP A 320 16.44 -7.64 5.88
C TRP A 320 15.02 -7.21 5.46
N THR A 321 14.77 -5.91 5.39
CA THR A 321 13.48 -5.41 4.92
C THR A 321 13.27 -5.76 3.44
N PHE A 322 14.31 -5.68 2.60
CA PHE A 322 14.27 -6.14 1.22
C PHE A 322 13.96 -7.64 1.12
N ARG A 323 14.63 -8.48 1.92
CA ARG A 323 14.41 -9.95 1.93
C ARG A 323 13.03 -10.34 2.39
N ILE A 324 12.49 -9.68 3.42
CA ILE A 324 11.11 -9.90 3.85
C ILE A 324 10.14 -9.55 2.71
N MET A 325 10.35 -8.42 2.05
CA MET A 325 9.52 -7.99 0.92
C MET A 325 9.56 -9.00 -0.24
N VAL A 326 10.75 -9.37 -0.72
CA VAL A 326 10.92 -10.31 -1.84
C VAL A 326 10.42 -11.71 -1.47
N GLY A 327 10.77 -12.21 -0.29
CA GLY A 327 10.35 -13.52 0.19
C GLY A 327 8.82 -13.65 0.27
N LEU A 328 8.14 -12.63 0.81
CA LEU A 328 6.68 -12.59 0.81
C LEU A 328 6.10 -12.47 -0.60
N GLY A 329 6.70 -11.67 -1.48
CA GLY A 329 6.29 -11.57 -2.89
C GLY A 329 6.34 -12.91 -3.62
N LEU A 330 7.41 -13.69 -3.42
CA LEU A 330 7.54 -15.05 -3.97
C LEU A 330 6.50 -16.01 -3.38
N LEU A 331 6.20 -15.92 -2.08
CA LEU A 331 5.14 -16.71 -1.46
C LEU A 331 3.74 -16.34 -2.00
N MET A 332 3.50 -15.07 -2.31
CA MET A 332 2.24 -14.63 -2.96
C MET A 332 2.12 -15.20 -4.38
N ALA A 333 3.21 -15.21 -5.15
CA ALA A 333 3.24 -15.85 -6.46
C ALA A 333 3.01 -17.36 -6.35
N LEU A 334 3.63 -18.02 -5.38
CA LEU A 334 3.40 -19.44 -5.08
C LEU A 334 1.94 -19.73 -4.72
N LEU A 335 1.30 -18.86 -3.93
CA LEU A 335 -0.13 -18.97 -3.64
C LEU A 335 -0.99 -18.85 -4.92
N GLY A 336 -0.66 -17.91 -5.80
CA GLY A 336 -1.26 -17.77 -7.11
C GLY A 336 -1.15 -19.06 -7.94
N ILE A 337 0.06 -19.61 -8.08
CA ILE A 337 0.34 -20.87 -8.80
C ILE A 337 -0.41 -22.05 -8.18
N ALA A 338 -0.35 -22.20 -6.86
CA ALA A 338 -1.06 -23.25 -6.13
C ALA A 338 -2.58 -23.17 -6.35
N SER A 339 -3.13 -21.96 -6.46
CA SER A 339 -4.55 -21.76 -6.77
C SER A 339 -4.91 -22.20 -8.18
N LEU A 340 -4.04 -21.96 -9.18
CA LEU A 340 -4.24 -22.43 -10.56
C LEU A 340 -4.18 -23.96 -10.63
N PHE A 341 -3.23 -24.57 -9.93
CA PHE A 341 -3.12 -26.03 -9.83
C PHE A 341 -4.38 -26.65 -9.19
N ALA A 342 -4.86 -26.10 -8.07
CA ALA A 342 -6.09 -26.55 -7.43
C ALA A 342 -7.33 -26.35 -8.33
N ARG A 343 -7.35 -25.29 -9.14
CA ARG A 343 -8.42 -25.04 -10.12
C ARG A 343 -8.40 -26.07 -11.24
N TRP A 344 -7.22 -26.40 -11.77
CA TRP A 344 -7.04 -27.46 -12.77
C TRP A 344 -7.50 -28.83 -12.24
N ARG A 345 -7.22 -29.13 -10.97
CA ARG A 345 -7.68 -30.33 -10.27
C ARG A 345 -9.16 -30.29 -9.83
N LYS A 346 -9.90 -29.24 -10.16
CA LYS A 346 -11.29 -28.99 -9.74
C LYS A 346 -11.51 -29.02 -8.21
N SER A 347 -10.47 -28.71 -7.44
CA SER A 347 -10.45 -28.79 -5.97
C SER A 347 -10.28 -27.43 -5.29
N LEU A 348 -10.41 -26.31 -6.01
CA LEU A 348 -10.21 -24.96 -5.49
C LEU A 348 -11.02 -24.67 -4.21
N TYR A 349 -12.25 -25.17 -4.13
CA TYR A 349 -13.16 -24.93 -3.00
C TYR A 349 -13.16 -26.05 -1.95
N SER A 350 -12.38 -27.11 -2.14
CA SER A 350 -12.31 -28.25 -1.22
C SER A 350 -10.89 -28.51 -0.67
N CYS A 351 -9.86 -27.90 -1.27
CA CYS A 351 -8.46 -28.05 -0.86
C CYS A 351 -8.17 -27.29 0.44
N THR A 352 -8.25 -27.99 1.57
CA THR A 352 -8.05 -27.42 2.90
C THR A 352 -6.66 -26.83 3.11
N TRP A 353 -5.62 -27.43 2.52
CA TRP A 353 -4.26 -26.90 2.59
C TRP A 353 -4.16 -25.53 1.92
N LEU A 354 -4.74 -25.37 0.72
CA LEU A 354 -4.75 -24.09 0.01
C LEU A 354 -5.50 -23.02 0.81
N HIS A 355 -6.64 -23.37 1.41
CA HIS A 355 -7.38 -22.41 2.24
C HIS A 355 -6.60 -22.00 3.49
N ARG A 356 -5.93 -22.94 4.17
CA ARG A 356 -5.07 -22.63 5.32
C ARG A 356 -3.88 -21.75 4.91
N PHE A 357 -3.28 -22.04 3.75
CA PHE A 357 -2.17 -21.24 3.22
C PHE A 357 -2.63 -19.81 2.89
N ALA A 358 -3.76 -19.65 2.18
CA ALA A 358 -4.34 -18.34 1.91
C ALA A 358 -4.71 -17.56 3.18
N LEU A 359 -5.22 -18.25 4.20
CA LEU A 359 -5.56 -17.64 5.49
C LEU A 359 -4.31 -17.09 6.20
N ILE A 360 -3.23 -17.87 6.27
CA ILE A 360 -1.96 -17.45 6.88
C ILE A 360 -1.32 -16.32 6.07
N MET A 361 -1.49 -16.31 4.75
CA MET A 361 -1.00 -15.25 3.87
C MET A 361 -1.81 -13.95 3.95
N GLY A 362 -2.98 -13.92 4.61
CA GLY A 362 -3.81 -12.72 4.75
C GLY A 362 -3.06 -11.43 5.14
N PRO A 363 -2.26 -11.41 6.23
CA PRO A 363 -1.50 -10.22 6.63
C PRO A 363 -0.25 -9.94 5.79
N SER A 364 0.20 -10.87 4.93
CA SER A 364 1.49 -10.76 4.26
C SER A 364 1.60 -9.54 3.32
N GLY A 365 0.49 -9.10 2.72
CA GLY A 365 0.46 -7.89 1.89
C GLY A 365 0.87 -6.64 2.66
N PHE A 366 0.32 -6.46 3.86
CA PHE A 366 0.66 -5.34 4.75
C PHE A 366 2.12 -5.39 5.19
N ILE A 367 2.60 -6.58 5.56
CA ILE A 367 4.00 -6.77 6.00
C ILE A 367 4.96 -6.45 4.84
N ALA A 368 4.66 -6.92 3.63
CA ALA A 368 5.48 -6.65 2.46
C ALA A 368 5.48 -5.16 2.08
N ILE A 369 4.33 -4.47 2.19
CA ILE A 369 4.25 -3.02 1.97
C ILE A 369 5.10 -2.26 2.99
N LEU A 370 5.00 -2.59 4.29
CA LEU A 370 5.83 -1.96 5.31
C LEU A 370 7.31 -2.21 5.04
N ALA A 371 7.69 -3.46 4.78
CA ALA A 371 9.07 -3.83 4.45
C ALA A 371 9.60 -3.06 3.23
N ARG A 372 8.79 -2.90 2.16
CA ARG A 372 9.11 -2.05 1.01
C ARG A 372 9.38 -0.60 1.41
N TRP A 373 8.49 0.00 2.20
CA TRP A 373 8.63 1.41 2.62
C TRP A 373 9.88 1.61 3.47
N PHE A 374 10.16 0.70 4.41
CA PHE A 374 11.42 0.73 5.16
C PHE A 374 12.64 0.59 4.25
N THR A 375 12.64 -0.37 3.32
CA THR A 375 13.74 -0.55 2.36
C THR A 375 13.99 0.74 1.57
N THR A 376 12.92 1.37 1.10
CA THR A 376 13.00 2.55 0.21
C THR A 376 13.41 3.82 0.94
N GLU A 377 12.86 4.05 2.13
CA GLU A 377 13.06 5.30 2.89
C GLU A 377 14.31 5.24 3.78
N ILE A 378 14.62 4.09 4.40
CA ILE A 378 15.90 3.89 5.11
C ILE A 378 17.04 3.81 4.10
N GLY A 379 16.81 3.20 2.94
CA GLY A 379 17.79 3.19 1.86
C GLY A 379 18.09 4.57 1.27
N ARG A 380 17.25 5.59 1.50
CA ARG A 380 17.53 6.98 1.09
C ARG A 380 18.43 7.70 2.10
N GLN A 381 18.47 7.23 3.35
CA GLN A 381 19.34 7.83 4.37
C GLN A 381 20.79 7.82 3.91
N PRO A 382 21.57 8.88 4.18
CA PRO A 382 21.30 9.98 5.12
C PRO A 382 20.41 11.13 4.58
N TRP A 383 19.90 11.03 3.35
CA TRP A 383 19.19 12.11 2.69
C TRP A 383 17.69 12.12 2.98
N VAL A 384 17.12 13.31 3.24
CA VAL A 384 15.66 13.52 3.24
C VAL A 384 15.16 13.83 1.83
N VAL A 385 15.95 14.60 1.08
CA VAL A 385 15.82 14.79 -0.37
C VAL A 385 17.15 14.39 -0.98
N TYR A 386 17.15 13.32 -1.78
CA TYR A 386 18.38 12.66 -2.22
C TYR A 386 19.30 13.63 -2.96
N GLY A 387 20.55 13.75 -2.47
CA GLY A 387 21.58 14.65 -3.02
C GLY A 387 21.39 16.14 -2.75
N LEU A 388 20.29 16.56 -2.11
CA LEU A 388 19.97 17.99 -1.91
C LEU A 388 19.91 18.41 -0.45
N MET A 389 19.38 17.55 0.43
CA MET A 389 19.20 17.89 1.84
C MET A 389 19.43 16.67 2.74
N ARG A 390 20.30 16.81 3.75
CA ARG A 390 20.54 15.75 4.73
C ARG A 390 19.45 15.73 5.79
N THR A 391 19.22 14.56 6.37
CA THR A 391 18.21 14.39 7.44
C THR A 391 18.56 15.18 8.70
N SER A 392 19.86 15.37 8.97
CA SER A 392 20.36 16.18 10.10
C SER A 392 20.07 17.68 9.97
N GLU A 393 19.71 18.15 8.77
CA GLU A 393 19.40 19.57 8.50
C GLU A 393 17.88 19.82 8.48
N ALA A 394 17.09 18.76 8.54
CA ALA A 394 15.67 18.77 8.22
C ALA A 394 14.76 18.96 9.43
N GLY A 395 15.26 18.65 10.64
CA GLY A 395 14.49 18.68 11.89
C GLY A 395 14.22 20.09 12.41
N SER A 396 13.03 20.29 12.98
CA SER A 396 12.72 21.51 13.73
C SER A 396 13.53 21.59 15.04
N PRO A 397 13.87 22.80 15.54
CA PRO A 397 14.60 22.99 16.80
C PRO A 397 13.68 22.76 18.02
N VAL A 398 13.20 21.53 18.20
CA VAL A 398 12.27 21.14 19.26
C VAL A 398 13.03 20.35 20.34
N ALA A 399 12.74 20.65 21.60
CA ALA A 399 13.38 19.97 22.72
C ALA A 399 13.11 18.44 22.69
N PRO A 400 14.12 17.57 22.90
CA PRO A 400 13.94 16.12 22.87
C PRO A 400 12.81 15.60 23.78
N ALA A 401 12.61 16.24 24.95
CA ALA A 401 11.55 15.89 25.87
C ALA A 401 10.14 16.10 25.29
N ALA A 402 9.94 17.13 24.47
CA ALA A 402 8.66 17.39 23.80
C ALA A 402 8.39 16.37 22.69
N ILE A 403 9.42 16.00 21.91
CA ILE A 403 9.31 14.95 20.89
C ILE A 403 9.03 13.59 21.55
N ALA A 404 9.72 13.26 22.64
CA ALA A 404 9.49 12.03 23.38
C ALA A 404 8.08 11.98 24.00
N GLY A 405 7.61 13.10 24.58
CA GLY A 405 6.26 13.21 25.16
C GLY A 405 5.17 13.03 24.09
N SER A 406 5.31 13.71 22.95
CA SER A 406 4.37 13.56 21.82
C SER A 406 4.45 12.16 21.20
N LEU A 407 5.64 11.55 21.09
CA LEU A 407 5.79 10.17 20.65
C LEU A 407 5.06 9.20 21.58
N ALA A 408 5.23 9.34 22.90
CA ALA A 408 4.51 8.51 23.87
C ALA A 408 2.98 8.67 23.74
N ALA A 409 2.50 9.90 23.57
CA ALA A 409 1.09 10.17 23.31
C ALA A 409 0.61 9.52 22.02
N PHE A 410 1.36 9.62 20.92
CA PHE A 410 1.04 8.93 19.67
C PHE A 410 0.98 7.42 19.85
N VAL A 411 1.96 6.80 20.52
CA VAL A 411 1.97 5.36 20.78
C VAL A 411 0.71 4.93 21.54
N ILE A 412 0.34 5.64 22.61
CA ILE A 412 -0.84 5.31 23.41
C ILE A 412 -2.13 5.46 22.57
N VAL A 413 -2.32 6.63 21.97
CA VAL A 413 -3.54 6.94 21.21
C VAL A 413 -3.67 6.02 20.00
N TYR A 414 -2.59 5.80 19.26
CA TYR A 414 -2.62 4.93 18.08
C TYR A 414 -2.87 3.47 18.46
N THR A 415 -2.25 2.97 19.53
CA THR A 415 -2.50 1.61 20.02
C THR A 415 -3.98 1.41 20.35
N ILE A 416 -4.62 2.38 21.00
CA ILE A 416 -6.05 2.32 21.33
C ILE A 416 -6.90 2.42 20.05
N VAL A 417 -6.74 3.49 19.27
CA VAL A 417 -7.60 3.79 18.12
C VAL A 417 -7.44 2.74 17.02
N PHE A 418 -6.21 2.46 16.60
CA PHE A 418 -5.93 1.46 15.56
C PHE A 418 -6.10 0.02 16.05
N GLY A 419 -5.84 -0.26 17.33
CA GLY A 419 -6.13 -1.57 17.93
C GLY A 419 -7.63 -1.87 17.93
N VAL A 420 -8.45 -0.92 18.40
CA VAL A 420 -9.91 -1.05 18.38
C VAL A 420 -10.43 -1.10 16.94
N GLY A 421 -10.00 -0.20 16.06
CA GLY A 421 -10.40 -0.17 14.65
C GLY A 421 -10.09 -1.48 13.92
N THR A 422 -8.89 -2.03 14.12
CA THR A 422 -8.48 -3.32 13.55
C THR A 422 -9.32 -4.46 14.11
N ALA A 423 -9.60 -4.47 15.42
CA ALA A 423 -10.47 -5.47 16.03
C ALA A 423 -11.90 -5.43 15.45
N TYR A 424 -12.45 -4.24 15.19
CA TYR A 424 -13.75 -4.09 14.52
C TYR A 424 -13.73 -4.61 13.07
N ILE A 425 -12.66 -4.32 12.31
CA ILE A 425 -12.48 -4.83 10.95
C ILE A 425 -12.42 -6.36 10.95
N ILE A 426 -11.59 -6.97 11.81
CA ILE A 426 -11.48 -8.44 11.92
C ILE A 426 -12.82 -9.05 12.35
N ARG A 427 -13.51 -8.44 13.32
CA ARG A 427 -14.85 -8.87 13.75
C ARG A 427 -15.86 -8.79 12.61
N ALA A 428 -15.80 -7.75 11.77
CA ALA A 428 -16.65 -7.62 10.58
C ALA A 428 -16.34 -8.71 9.54
N MET A 429 -15.06 -8.98 9.29
CA MET A 429 -14.60 -10.04 8.37
C MET A 429 -15.03 -11.46 8.81
N ASN A 430 -15.14 -11.71 10.12
CA ASN A 430 -15.56 -12.99 10.67
C ASN A 430 -17.10 -13.23 10.59
N ARG A 431 -17.90 -12.20 10.30
CA ARG A 431 -19.35 -12.38 10.11
C ARG A 431 -19.62 -13.12 8.80
N ASP A 432 -20.67 -13.94 8.78
CA ASP A 432 -21.05 -14.64 7.55
C ASP A 432 -21.53 -13.63 6.50
N PRO A 433 -20.89 -13.59 5.31
CA PRO A 433 -21.24 -12.63 4.27
C PRO A 433 -22.68 -12.77 3.77
N ARG A 434 -23.32 -13.94 3.91
CA ARG A 434 -24.72 -14.15 3.50
C ARG A 434 -25.70 -13.23 4.24
N PHE A 435 -25.39 -12.88 5.50
CA PHE A 435 -26.21 -11.97 6.30
C PHE A 435 -25.88 -10.49 6.07
N ALA A 436 -25.07 -10.15 5.06
CA ALA A 436 -24.96 -8.77 4.62
C ALA A 436 -26.27 -8.26 3.97
N HIS A 437 -27.18 -9.17 3.61
CA HIS A 437 -28.57 -8.87 3.25
C HIS A 437 -29.50 -8.80 4.48
N SER A 438 -30.41 -7.82 4.44
CA SER A 438 -31.56 -7.54 5.32
C SER A 438 -31.39 -6.56 6.49
N PRO A 439 -31.79 -5.29 6.33
CA PRO A 439 -33.00 -4.83 7.01
C PRO A 439 -34.21 -5.53 6.38
N LYS A 440 -35.13 -6.07 7.19
CA LYS A 440 -36.41 -6.60 6.70
C LYS A 440 -37.15 -5.49 5.94
N GLY A 441 -37.53 -5.73 4.68
CA GLY A 441 -38.55 -4.93 3.98
C GLY A 441 -38.13 -4.02 2.82
N GLU A 442 -36.84 -3.90 2.47
CA GLU A 442 -36.45 -3.05 1.33
C GLU A 442 -36.36 -3.83 0.02
N VAL A 443 -37.42 -3.74 -0.79
CA VAL A 443 -37.40 -4.13 -2.21
C VAL A 443 -36.55 -3.12 -2.96
N LEU A 444 -35.50 -3.59 -3.63
CA LEU A 444 -34.76 -2.81 -4.62
C LEU A 444 -35.74 -2.39 -5.73
N ARG A 445 -36.22 -1.14 -5.69
CA ARG A 445 -37.11 -0.60 -6.73
C ARG A 445 -36.30 -0.36 -8.01
N ALA A 446 -36.18 -1.39 -8.84
CA ALA A 446 -35.91 -1.19 -10.26
C ALA A 446 -37.14 -0.49 -10.85
N GLY A 447 -36.93 0.68 -11.47
CA GLY A 447 -37.96 1.62 -11.89
C GLY A 447 -39.21 0.96 -12.48
N SER A 448 -40.34 1.16 -11.80
CA SER A 448 -41.70 1.03 -12.32
C SER A 448 -42.58 1.95 -11.47
N ARG A 449 -43.42 2.77 -12.11
CA ARG A 449 -44.46 3.56 -11.41
C ARG A 449 -45.31 2.62 -10.53
N PRO A 450 -45.82 3.09 -9.38
CA PRO A 450 -46.67 2.26 -8.55
C PRO A 450 -47.92 1.85 -9.35
N VAL A 451 -48.08 0.55 -9.60
CA VAL A 451 -49.38 -0.02 -9.88
C VAL A 451 -50.11 -0.01 -8.56
N ALA A 452 -51.22 0.74 -8.49
CA ALA A 452 -52.09 0.74 -7.33
C ALA A 452 -52.54 -0.70 -7.05
N ASP A 453 -52.36 -1.15 -5.82
CA ASP A 453 -52.86 -2.43 -5.34
C ASP A 453 -54.40 -2.39 -5.36
N PRO A 454 -55.09 -3.22 -6.16
CA PRO A 454 -56.55 -3.22 -6.22
C PRO A 454 -57.21 -3.69 -4.92
N THR A 455 -56.44 -4.14 -3.93
CA THR A 455 -56.96 -4.80 -2.72
C THR A 455 -57.06 -3.90 -1.49
N ILE A 456 -56.68 -2.62 -1.59
CA ILE A 456 -56.82 -1.66 -0.49
C ILE A 456 -58.11 -0.85 -0.71
N PRO A 457 -59.15 -1.01 0.14
CA PRO A 457 -60.31 -0.14 0.08
C PRO A 457 -59.86 1.30 0.37
N GLN A 458 -60.15 2.21 -0.55
CA GLN A 458 -60.04 3.64 -0.26
C GLN A 458 -61.15 3.98 0.73
N ALA A 459 -60.76 4.25 1.98
CA ALA A 459 -61.67 4.83 2.95
C ALA A 459 -62.04 6.23 2.49
N GLY A 460 -63.33 6.43 2.22
CA GLY A 460 -63.93 7.70 1.88
C GLY A 460 -64.30 8.52 3.13
N GLU A 461 -64.54 9.80 2.82
CA GLU A 461 -64.93 10.97 3.65
C GLU A 461 -63.82 11.69 4.41
#